data_AF-A0A846NH62-F1
#
_entry.id   AF-A0A846NH62-F1
#
_cell.length_a   1.000
_cell.length_b   1.000
_cell.length_c   1.000
_cell.angle_alpha   90.00
_cell.angle_beta   90.00
_cell.angle_gamma   90.00
#
_symmetry.space_group_name_H-M   'P 1'
#
loop_
_entity.id
_entity.type
_entity.pdbx_description
1 polymer ?
#
loop_
_entity_poly.entity_id
_entity_poly.type
_entity_poly.pdbx_seq_one_letter_code
_entity_poly.pdbx_strand_id
1 'polypeptide(L)'
;ISPRSFSFNSPHGACPACTGLGTKLEIDPDLVMPNPKLTLAEGAVRPWSRTTSKMGWYLRLLEAVGEKYGFSINTPVGELSKKARHIVFYGTGDETIKVEGSRFGGGDFITTYEGVIPNLERRYKETDSDYIRKEIEKYMRVRLCPKCEGKRLKPEVLAVTIAKKSIYDITTLSITRALEFFEKLTLTEREQIIARQILKEIKERLSFLLNVGLDYLTLDRTAATLSGGEAQRIRLAT
;
A
#
# COMPACT_ATOMS: atom_id res chain seq x y z
N ILE A 1 -23.91 -9.30 15.18
CA ILE A 1 -23.34 -8.05 14.59
C ILE A 1 -23.27 -7.01 15.69
N SER A 2 -22.17 -6.26 15.81
CA SER A 2 -21.97 -5.27 16.89
C SER A 2 -21.26 -4.02 16.37
N PRO A 3 -21.36 -2.84 17.01
CA PRO A 3 -20.73 -1.61 16.52
C PRO A 3 -19.22 -1.73 16.25
N ARG A 4 -18.48 -2.45 17.12
CA ARG A 4 -17.05 -2.71 16.93
C ARG A 4 -16.72 -3.48 15.64
N SER A 5 -17.68 -4.22 15.08
CA SER A 5 -17.53 -4.90 13.79
C SER A 5 -17.45 -3.92 12.62
N PHE A 6 -17.91 -2.68 12.78
CA PHE A 6 -17.84 -1.63 11.76
C PHE A 6 -16.60 -0.73 11.90
N SER A 7 -15.76 -0.99 12.89
CA SER A 7 -14.53 -0.22 13.12
C SER A 7 -13.37 -0.84 12.35
N PHE A 8 -12.75 -0.06 11.46
CA PHE A 8 -11.48 -0.41 10.83
C PHE A 8 -10.30 -0.36 11.80
N ASN A 9 -10.47 0.21 13.00
CA ASN A 9 -9.47 0.19 14.07
C ASN A 9 -9.61 -1.05 14.98
N SER A 10 -10.59 -1.92 14.71
CA SER A 10 -10.80 -3.16 15.47
C SER A 10 -10.51 -4.38 14.59
N PRO A 11 -9.81 -5.41 15.08
CA PRO A 11 -9.59 -6.65 14.32
C PRO A 11 -10.90 -7.37 13.95
N HIS A 12 -12.00 -7.06 14.65
CA HIS A 12 -13.31 -7.59 14.33
C HIS A 12 -13.83 -7.10 12.97
N GLY A 13 -13.61 -5.82 12.63
CA GLY A 13 -14.11 -5.18 11.41
C GLY A 13 -13.08 -4.88 10.34
N ALA A 14 -11.82 -4.74 10.73
CA ALA A 14 -10.72 -4.35 9.85
C ALA A 14 -10.44 -5.39 8.75
N CYS A 15 -10.17 -4.91 7.54
CA CYS A 15 -9.67 -5.75 6.45
C CYS A 15 -8.38 -6.46 6.90
N PRO A 16 -8.31 -7.80 6.86
CA PRO A 16 -7.17 -8.55 7.39
C PRO A 16 -5.89 -8.35 6.57
N ALA A 17 -6.01 -7.99 5.28
CA ALA A 17 -4.84 -7.82 4.40
C ALA A 17 -4.07 -6.52 4.63
N CYS A 18 -4.73 -5.47 5.13
CA CYS A 18 -4.12 -4.17 5.39
C CYS A 18 -4.38 -3.68 6.82
N THR A 19 -4.87 -4.57 7.70
CA THR A 19 -5.21 -4.26 9.10
C THR A 19 -6.01 -2.96 9.27
N GLY A 20 -6.96 -2.70 8.36
CA GLY A 20 -7.78 -1.49 8.43
C GLY A 20 -7.14 -0.19 7.96
N LEU A 21 -5.94 -0.21 7.37
CA LEU A 21 -5.32 0.97 6.76
C LEU A 21 -5.99 1.39 5.44
N GLY A 22 -6.51 0.42 4.67
CA GLY A 22 -7.05 0.65 3.32
C GLY A 22 -5.97 0.72 2.24
N THR A 23 -4.74 0.97 2.63
CA THR A 23 -3.57 1.02 1.76
C THR A 23 -2.54 -0.03 2.16
N LYS A 24 -1.60 -0.29 1.25
CA LYS A 24 -0.38 -1.05 1.48
C LYS A 24 0.81 -0.24 1.02
N LEU A 25 1.91 -0.38 1.74
CA LEU A 25 3.19 0.14 1.31
C LEU A 25 3.89 -0.99 0.56
N GLU A 26 4.11 -0.81 -0.74
CA GLU A 26 4.69 -1.83 -1.63
C GLU A 26 5.91 -1.26 -2.36
N ILE A 27 6.89 -2.10 -2.66
CA ILE A 27 8.07 -1.68 -3.42
C ILE A 27 7.66 -1.35 -4.86
N ASP A 28 8.10 -0.20 -5.35
CA ASP A 28 7.80 0.27 -6.69
C ASP A 28 8.98 -0.02 -7.65
N PRO A 29 8.80 -0.87 -8.67
CA PRO A 29 9.84 -1.20 -9.63
C PRO A 29 10.49 0.02 -10.29
N ASP A 30 9.71 1.09 -10.51
CA ASP A 30 10.20 2.31 -11.16
C ASP A 30 11.05 3.17 -10.21
N LEU A 31 10.87 3.05 -8.89
CA LEU A 31 11.77 3.69 -7.92
C LEU A 31 13.06 2.89 -7.72
N VAL A 32 13.00 1.56 -7.86
CA VAL A 32 14.15 0.66 -7.75
C VAL A 32 15.09 0.80 -8.94
N MET A 33 14.56 0.85 -10.17
CA MET A 33 15.31 1.04 -11.41
C MET A 33 14.78 2.24 -12.22
N PRO A 34 15.06 3.50 -11.79
CA PRO A 34 14.43 4.68 -12.38
C PRO A 34 15.02 5.12 -13.72
N ASN A 35 16.27 4.77 -14.02
CA ASN A 35 16.93 5.17 -15.27
C ASN A 35 16.97 3.99 -16.24
N PRO A 36 16.14 3.99 -17.31
CA PRO A 36 16.11 2.88 -18.27
C PRO A 36 17.38 2.77 -19.13
N LYS A 37 18.21 3.81 -19.16
CA LYS A 37 19.44 3.84 -19.95
C LYS A 37 20.65 3.20 -19.25
N LEU A 38 20.58 3.00 -17.94
CA LEU A 38 21.64 2.33 -17.20
C LEU A 38 21.54 0.82 -17.37
N THR A 39 22.68 0.17 -17.37
CA THR A 39 22.81 -1.29 -17.32
C THR A 39 22.78 -1.78 -15.87
N LEU A 40 22.56 -3.08 -15.66
CA LEU A 40 22.65 -3.67 -14.32
C LEU A 40 24.08 -3.55 -13.75
N ALA A 41 25.10 -3.66 -14.62
CA ALA A 41 26.51 -3.48 -14.28
C ALA A 41 26.84 -2.08 -13.77
N GLU A 42 26.24 -1.05 -14.37
CA GLU A 42 26.40 0.36 -13.98
C GLU A 42 25.58 0.75 -12.74
N GLY A 43 24.89 -0.20 -12.12
CA GLY A 43 24.12 0.04 -10.91
C GLY A 43 22.71 0.59 -11.16
N ALA A 44 22.05 0.15 -12.23
CA ALA A 44 20.63 0.45 -12.48
C ALA A 44 19.72 0.10 -11.28
N VAL A 45 20.07 -0.94 -10.50
CA VAL A 45 19.41 -1.30 -9.24
C VAL A 45 19.90 -0.40 -8.11
N ARG A 46 19.22 0.73 -7.88
CA ARG A 46 19.61 1.74 -6.88
C ARG A 46 19.82 1.23 -5.45
N PRO A 47 18.97 0.33 -4.92
CA PRO A 47 19.14 -0.18 -3.56
C PRO A 47 20.45 -0.96 -3.35
N TRP A 48 21.04 -1.50 -4.41
CA TRP A 48 22.27 -2.30 -4.34
C TRP A 48 23.53 -1.51 -4.74
N SER A 49 23.39 -0.43 -5.50
CA SER A 49 24.52 0.39 -5.95
C SER A 49 25.15 1.27 -4.86
N ARG A 50 24.49 1.46 -3.71
CA ARG A 50 24.99 2.31 -2.62
C ARG A 50 25.95 1.60 -1.66
N THR A 51 26.13 0.30 -1.76
CA THR A 51 27.01 -0.46 -0.86
C THR A 51 28.10 -1.17 -1.67
N THR A 52 29.27 -0.53 -1.78
CA THR A 52 30.42 -0.99 -2.58
C THR A 52 30.86 -2.42 -2.24
N SER A 53 30.80 -2.81 -0.95
CA SER A 53 31.16 -4.16 -0.51
C SER A 53 30.16 -5.25 -0.93
N LYS A 54 28.90 -4.91 -1.21
CA LYS A 54 27.85 -5.85 -1.61
C LYS A 54 27.65 -5.92 -3.13
N MET A 55 28.09 -4.89 -3.87
CA MET A 55 28.00 -4.86 -5.34
C MET A 55 28.67 -6.08 -5.98
N GLY A 56 29.85 -6.50 -5.50
CA GLY A 56 30.58 -7.62 -6.11
C GLY A 56 29.91 -8.99 -5.99
N TRP A 57 29.05 -9.21 -4.99
CA TRP A 57 28.24 -10.43 -4.90
C TRP A 57 27.00 -10.35 -5.77
N TYR A 58 26.23 -9.25 -5.65
CA TYR A 58 24.98 -9.09 -6.41
C TYR A 58 25.22 -9.02 -7.92
N LEU A 59 26.32 -8.41 -8.37
CA LEU A 59 26.70 -8.38 -9.79
C LEU A 59 26.99 -9.80 -10.33
N ARG A 60 27.81 -10.60 -9.63
CA ARG A 60 28.09 -11.98 -10.04
C ARG A 60 26.85 -12.87 -10.04
N LEU A 61 25.98 -12.68 -9.05
CA LEU A 61 24.69 -13.39 -9.00
C LEU A 61 23.81 -13.01 -10.20
N LEU A 62 23.74 -11.72 -10.55
CA LEU A 62 23.00 -11.25 -11.73
C LEU A 62 23.63 -11.72 -13.05
N GLU A 63 24.94 -11.85 -13.14
CA GLU A 63 25.63 -12.45 -14.30
C GLU A 63 25.21 -13.92 -14.47
N ALA A 64 25.30 -14.72 -13.42
CA ALA A 64 24.91 -16.14 -13.46
C ALA A 64 23.43 -16.33 -13.79
N VAL A 65 22.54 -15.47 -13.27
CA VAL A 65 21.12 -15.44 -13.64
C VAL A 65 20.96 -15.03 -15.11
N GLY A 66 21.71 -14.02 -15.56
CA GLY A 66 21.71 -13.57 -16.95
C GLY A 66 22.11 -14.65 -17.94
N GLU A 67 23.17 -15.41 -17.65
CA GLU A 67 23.62 -16.54 -18.46
C GLU A 67 22.56 -17.63 -18.57
N LYS A 68 21.92 -17.99 -17.46
CA LYS A 68 20.89 -19.03 -17.43
C LYS A 68 19.61 -18.62 -18.17
N TYR A 69 19.18 -17.37 -18.03
CA TYR A 69 17.90 -16.89 -18.58
C TYR A 69 18.03 -16.08 -19.87
N GLY A 70 19.25 -15.94 -20.41
CA GLY A 70 19.52 -15.34 -21.71
C GLY A 70 19.41 -13.81 -21.74
N PHE A 71 19.92 -13.12 -20.72
CA PHE A 71 20.05 -11.65 -20.74
C PHE A 71 21.43 -11.19 -20.24
N SER A 72 21.90 -10.05 -20.75
CA SER A 72 23.19 -9.48 -20.36
C SER A 72 23.01 -8.39 -19.30
N ILE A 73 23.89 -8.37 -18.30
CA ILE A 73 23.96 -7.29 -17.31
C ILE A 73 24.46 -5.96 -17.89
N ASN A 74 25.04 -5.99 -19.09
CA ASN A 74 25.57 -4.83 -19.81
C ASN A 74 24.55 -4.28 -20.84
N THR A 75 23.35 -4.84 -20.91
CA THR A 75 22.26 -4.28 -21.71
C THR A 75 21.52 -3.23 -20.87
N PRO A 76 21.20 -2.04 -21.44
CA PRO A 76 20.38 -1.05 -20.76
C PRO A 76 19.05 -1.66 -20.28
N VAL A 77 18.63 -1.37 -19.05
CA VAL A 77 17.46 -2.04 -18.46
C VAL A 77 16.14 -1.75 -19.19
N GLY A 78 16.08 -0.66 -19.95
CA GLY A 78 14.95 -0.33 -20.84
C GLY A 78 14.87 -1.23 -22.08
N GLU A 79 15.97 -1.85 -22.49
CA GLU A 79 16.05 -2.75 -23.65
C GLU A 79 15.90 -4.23 -23.27
N LEU A 80 15.95 -4.54 -21.96
CA LEU A 80 15.70 -5.89 -21.47
C LEU A 80 14.28 -6.35 -21.79
N SER A 81 14.14 -7.62 -22.18
CA SER A 81 12.82 -8.22 -22.39
C SER A 81 11.99 -8.20 -21.10
N LYS A 82 10.65 -8.18 -21.24
CA LYS A 82 9.74 -8.22 -20.07
C LYS A 82 10.03 -9.41 -19.15
N LYS A 83 10.40 -10.56 -19.73
CA LYS A 83 10.78 -11.77 -18.97
C LYS A 83 12.07 -11.56 -18.18
N ALA A 84 13.11 -11.01 -18.82
CA ALA A 84 14.38 -10.71 -18.15
C ALA A 84 14.19 -9.70 -17.01
N ARG A 85 13.45 -8.61 -17.26
CA ARG A 85 13.14 -7.60 -16.24
C ARG A 85 12.33 -8.18 -15.08
N HIS A 86 11.39 -9.09 -15.36
CA HIS A 86 10.64 -9.78 -14.33
C HIS A 86 11.54 -10.67 -13.46
N ILE A 87 12.45 -11.43 -14.06
CA ILE A 87 13.41 -12.29 -13.32
C ILE A 87 14.31 -11.43 -12.42
N VAL A 88 14.82 -10.30 -12.90
CA VAL A 88 15.61 -9.38 -12.09
C VAL A 88 14.82 -8.89 -10.87
N PHE A 89 13.55 -8.51 -11.06
CA PHE A 89 12.76 -7.99 -9.94
C PHE A 89 12.27 -9.05 -8.96
N TYR A 90 11.80 -10.20 -9.45
CA TYR A 90 11.04 -11.18 -8.66
C TYR A 90 11.76 -12.51 -8.46
N GLY A 91 12.95 -12.66 -9.04
CA GLY A 91 13.78 -13.83 -8.83
C GLY A 91 13.46 -15.01 -9.72
N THR A 92 13.99 -16.16 -9.33
CA THR A 92 13.94 -17.44 -10.07
C THR A 92 13.08 -18.49 -9.38
N GLY A 93 12.37 -18.12 -8.31
CA GLY A 93 11.64 -19.06 -7.47
C GLY A 93 12.57 -20.06 -6.80
N ASP A 94 12.24 -21.35 -6.90
CA ASP A 94 13.02 -22.46 -6.30
C ASP A 94 14.17 -22.93 -7.19
N GLU A 95 14.35 -22.35 -8.38
CA GLU A 95 15.45 -22.72 -9.25
C GLU A 95 16.78 -22.24 -8.71
N THR A 96 17.70 -23.19 -8.54
CA THR A 96 19.08 -22.91 -8.15
C THR A 96 19.89 -22.36 -9.32
N ILE A 97 20.78 -21.44 -8.98
CA ILE A 97 21.76 -20.78 -9.83
C ILE A 97 23.14 -21.13 -9.29
N LYS A 98 24.02 -21.60 -10.18
CA LYS A 98 25.43 -21.79 -9.87
C LYS A 98 26.14 -20.46 -10.08
N VAL A 99 26.70 -19.90 -9.01
CA VAL A 99 27.49 -18.66 -9.04
C VAL A 99 28.95 -19.03 -8.87
N GLU A 100 29.76 -18.70 -9.87
CA GLU A 100 31.19 -18.98 -9.82
C GLU A 100 31.91 -18.13 -8.76
N GLY A 101 32.93 -18.75 -8.17
CA GLY A 101 33.83 -18.13 -7.20
C GLY A 101 34.51 -16.84 -7.70
N SER A 102 35.05 -16.04 -6.79
CA SER A 102 35.81 -14.86 -7.20
C SER A 102 37.16 -15.29 -7.75
N ARG A 103 37.66 -14.59 -8.78
CA ARG A 103 39.04 -14.77 -9.30
C ARG A 103 40.12 -14.56 -8.24
N PHE A 104 39.79 -13.88 -7.14
CA PHE A 104 40.69 -13.60 -6.01
C PHE A 104 40.52 -14.57 -4.83
N GLY A 105 39.80 -15.68 -5.02
CA GLY A 105 39.54 -16.70 -4.00
C GLY A 105 38.06 -16.78 -3.58
N GLY A 106 37.56 -18.01 -3.48
CA GLY A 106 36.17 -18.34 -3.13
C GLY A 106 35.67 -19.52 -3.98
N GLY A 107 34.98 -20.49 -3.37
CA GLY A 107 34.43 -21.64 -4.09
C GLY A 107 33.17 -21.29 -4.90
N ASP A 108 32.71 -22.24 -5.72
CA ASP A 108 31.42 -22.14 -6.39
C ASP A 108 30.28 -22.22 -5.37
N PHE A 109 29.25 -21.39 -5.55
CA PHE A 109 28.06 -21.38 -4.70
C PHE A 109 26.84 -21.80 -5.50
N ILE A 110 26.01 -22.67 -4.92
CA ILE A 110 24.68 -22.99 -5.45
C ILE A 110 23.67 -22.27 -4.58
N THR A 111 22.91 -21.35 -5.16
CA THR A 111 21.96 -20.52 -4.42
C THR A 111 20.74 -20.20 -5.27
N THR A 112 19.63 -19.81 -4.65
CA THR A 112 18.44 -19.30 -5.34
C THR A 112 18.53 -17.78 -5.45
N TYR A 113 17.96 -17.21 -6.51
CA TYR A 113 17.84 -15.76 -6.63
C TYR A 113 16.44 -15.32 -6.22
N GLU A 114 16.33 -14.70 -5.04
CA GLU A 114 15.03 -14.24 -4.52
C GLU A 114 14.46 -13.02 -5.28
N GLY A 115 15.28 -12.30 -6.05
CA GLY A 115 14.88 -11.08 -6.75
C GLY A 115 15.08 -9.80 -5.92
N VAL A 116 15.16 -8.65 -6.59
CA VAL A 116 15.36 -7.35 -5.94
C VAL A 116 14.18 -6.99 -5.03
N ILE A 117 12.95 -7.18 -5.50
CA ILE A 117 11.74 -6.75 -4.79
C ILE A 117 11.51 -7.61 -3.54
N PRO A 118 11.45 -8.96 -3.63
CA PRO A 118 11.30 -9.80 -2.44
C PRO A 118 12.42 -9.60 -1.40
N ASN A 119 13.67 -9.37 -1.85
CA ASN A 119 14.78 -9.02 -0.95
C ASN A 119 14.48 -7.76 -0.14
N LEU A 120 13.99 -6.69 -0.78
CA LEU A 120 13.69 -5.42 -0.12
C LEU A 120 12.47 -5.53 0.79
N GLU A 121 11.42 -6.23 0.36
CA GLU A 121 10.22 -6.45 1.17
C GLU A 121 10.54 -7.25 2.43
N ARG A 122 11.30 -8.33 2.30
CA ARG A 122 11.76 -9.15 3.43
C ARG A 122 12.62 -8.32 4.38
N ARG A 123 13.62 -7.61 3.87
CA ARG A 123 14.49 -6.73 4.68
C ARG A 123 13.71 -5.62 5.38
N TYR A 124 12.68 -5.05 4.75
CA TYR A 124 11.82 -4.04 5.36
C TYR A 124 11.02 -4.61 6.55
N LYS A 125 10.51 -5.83 6.40
CA LYS A 125 9.72 -6.51 7.42
C LYS A 125 10.55 -7.04 8.58
N GLU A 126 11.75 -7.53 8.30
CA GLU A 126 12.64 -8.20 9.28
C GLU A 126 13.60 -7.23 9.98
N THR A 127 13.83 -6.01 9.45
CA THR A 127 14.76 -5.07 10.07
C THR A 127 14.18 -4.42 11.32
N ASP A 128 14.95 -4.43 12.40
CA ASP A 128 14.68 -3.65 13.61
C ASP A 128 15.27 -2.22 13.54
N SER A 129 16.14 -1.95 12.55
CA SER A 129 16.75 -0.63 12.36
C SER A 129 15.81 0.34 11.63
N ASP A 130 15.45 1.43 12.30
CA ASP A 130 14.67 2.53 11.70
C ASP A 130 15.39 3.20 10.53
N TYR A 131 16.73 3.27 10.59
CA TYR A 131 17.53 3.79 9.48
C TYR A 131 17.36 2.95 8.22
N ILE A 132 17.52 1.62 8.33
CA ILE A 132 17.34 0.70 7.21
C ILE A 132 15.91 0.74 6.69
N ARG A 133 14.92 0.79 7.60
CA ARG A 133 13.51 0.91 7.27
C ARG A 133 13.26 2.14 6.39
N LYS A 134 13.69 3.33 6.85
CA LYS A 134 13.57 4.59 6.10
C LYS A 134 14.35 4.59 4.78
N GLU A 135 15.50 3.94 4.71
CA GLU A 135 16.23 3.81 3.44
C GLU A 135 15.47 2.96 2.42
N ILE A 136 14.77 1.90 2.84
CA ILE A 136 13.96 1.07 1.95
C ILE A 136 12.66 1.78 1.56
N GLU A 137 12.03 2.53 2.45
CA GLU A 137 10.80 3.29 2.19
C GLU A 137 10.92 4.26 1.00
N LYS A 138 12.13 4.74 0.70
CA LYS A 138 12.41 5.58 -0.48
C LYS A 138 12.08 4.89 -1.82
N TYR A 139 12.02 3.57 -1.82
CA TYR A 139 11.69 2.75 -2.99
C TYR A 139 10.27 2.20 -2.94
N MET A 140 9.47 2.61 -1.96
CA MET A 140 8.10 2.14 -1.77
C MET A 140 7.09 3.20 -2.18
N ARG A 141 5.92 2.76 -2.63
CA ARG A 141 4.76 3.61 -2.89
C ARG A 141 3.56 3.08 -2.13
N VAL A 142 2.76 4.02 -1.62
CA VAL A 142 1.44 3.69 -1.06
C VAL A 142 0.52 3.32 -2.22
N ARG A 143 -0.05 2.11 -2.16
CA ARG A 143 -1.06 1.62 -3.09
C ARG A 143 -2.34 1.26 -2.34
N LEU A 144 -3.47 1.28 -3.03
CA LEU A 144 -4.72 0.79 -2.46
C LEU A 144 -4.58 -0.71 -2.16
N CYS A 145 -5.12 -1.13 -1.02
CA CYS A 145 -5.12 -2.53 -0.65
C CYS A 145 -5.94 -3.33 -1.67
N PRO A 146 -5.37 -4.34 -2.37
CA PRO A 146 -6.08 -5.07 -3.43
C PRO A 146 -7.27 -5.89 -2.90
N LYS A 147 -7.29 -6.23 -1.61
CA LYS A 147 -8.36 -7.04 -1.01
C LYS A 147 -9.61 -6.25 -0.65
N CYS A 148 -9.45 -4.99 -0.23
CA CYS A 148 -10.58 -4.14 0.17
C CYS A 148 -10.73 -2.89 -0.70
N GLU A 149 -9.84 -2.68 -1.66
CA GLU A 149 -9.85 -1.55 -2.60
C GLU A 149 -9.92 -0.19 -1.89
N GLY A 150 -9.26 -0.04 -0.75
CA GLY A 150 -9.32 1.19 0.05
C GLY A 150 -10.44 1.23 1.09
N LYS A 151 -11.38 0.29 1.10
CA LYS A 151 -12.57 0.30 1.98
C LYS A 151 -12.29 0.01 3.46
N ARG A 152 -11.07 -0.44 3.79
CA ARG A 152 -10.56 -0.68 5.16
C ARG A 152 -11.28 -1.78 5.96
N LEU A 153 -12.43 -2.25 5.52
CA LEU A 153 -13.29 -3.19 6.25
C LEU A 153 -13.34 -4.57 5.60
N LYS A 154 -13.80 -5.55 6.37
CA LYS A 154 -14.10 -6.90 5.88
C LYS A 154 -15.33 -6.92 4.95
N PRO A 155 -15.40 -7.84 3.98
CA PRO A 155 -16.52 -7.93 3.05
C PRO A 155 -17.86 -8.20 3.75
N GLU A 156 -17.88 -8.97 4.84
CA GLU A 156 -19.11 -9.27 5.59
C GLU A 156 -19.68 -8.03 6.29
N VAL A 157 -18.81 -7.07 6.64
CA VAL A 157 -19.21 -5.78 7.23
C VAL A 157 -19.76 -4.86 6.16
N LEU A 158 -19.12 -4.83 4.99
CA LEU A 158 -19.57 -4.06 3.84
C LEU A 158 -20.91 -4.58 3.26
N ALA A 159 -21.22 -5.85 3.48
CA ALA A 159 -22.49 -6.44 3.09
C ALA A 159 -23.68 -5.94 3.93
N VAL A 160 -23.44 -5.34 5.11
CA VAL A 160 -24.50 -4.72 5.91
C VAL A 160 -24.80 -3.32 5.36
N THR A 161 -26.03 -3.13 4.89
CA THR A 161 -26.44 -1.89 4.21
C THR A 161 -27.62 -1.20 4.87
N ILE A 162 -27.65 0.13 4.78
CA ILE A 162 -28.82 0.97 5.06
C ILE A 162 -29.26 1.59 3.72
N ALA A 163 -30.51 1.40 3.32
CA ALA A 163 -31.02 1.87 2.02
C ALA A 163 -30.11 1.48 0.84
N LYS A 164 -29.65 0.22 0.81
CA LYS A 164 -28.73 -0.36 -0.20
C LYS A 164 -27.33 0.28 -0.25
N LYS A 165 -26.94 1.06 0.75
CA LYS A 165 -25.58 1.60 0.90
C LYS A 165 -24.88 1.01 2.11
N SER A 166 -23.66 0.51 1.91
CA SER A 166 -22.80 0.07 3.00
C SER A 166 -22.29 1.26 3.82
N ILE A 167 -21.68 0.98 4.98
CA ILE A 167 -21.03 2.04 5.77
C ILE A 167 -19.98 2.79 4.95
N TYR A 168 -19.22 2.10 4.10
CA TYR A 168 -18.20 2.72 3.26
C TYR A 168 -18.83 3.69 2.26
N ASP A 169 -19.89 3.26 1.57
CA ASP A 169 -20.58 4.07 0.56
C ASP A 169 -21.08 5.38 1.18
N ILE A 170 -21.65 5.31 2.39
CA ILE A 170 -22.12 6.51 3.12
C ILE A 170 -20.94 7.40 3.52
N THR A 171 -19.84 6.84 4.02
CA THR A 171 -18.68 7.64 4.43
C THR A 171 -17.94 8.32 3.27
N THR A 172 -18.07 7.78 2.05
CA THR A 172 -17.49 8.37 0.83
C THR A 172 -18.35 9.45 0.19
N LEU A 173 -19.57 9.67 0.69
CA LEU A 173 -20.36 10.82 0.27
C LEU A 173 -19.71 12.10 0.78
N SER A 174 -19.85 13.19 0.01
CA SER A 174 -19.57 14.51 0.56
C SER A 174 -20.53 14.79 1.71
N ILE A 175 -20.14 15.66 2.65
CA ILE A 175 -20.96 15.99 3.83
C ILE A 175 -22.36 16.45 3.41
N THR A 176 -22.49 17.25 2.35
CA THR A 176 -23.79 17.64 1.79
C THR A 176 -24.62 16.42 1.40
N ARG A 177 -24.05 15.51 0.62
CA ARG A 177 -24.74 14.30 0.14
C ARG A 177 -25.06 13.32 1.26
N ALA A 178 -24.20 13.24 2.28
CA ALA A 178 -24.42 12.43 3.47
C ALA A 178 -25.60 12.98 4.28
N LEU A 179 -25.68 14.30 4.46
CA LEU A 179 -26.80 14.94 5.16
C LEU A 179 -28.11 14.70 4.42
N GLU A 180 -28.15 14.97 3.11
CA GLU A 180 -29.33 14.70 2.27
C GLU A 180 -29.77 13.23 2.34
N PHE A 181 -28.81 12.30 2.38
CA PHE A 181 -29.10 10.87 2.53
C PHE A 181 -29.84 10.59 3.85
N PHE A 182 -29.38 11.13 4.98
CA PHE A 182 -30.03 10.92 6.28
C PHE A 182 -31.32 11.71 6.48
N GLU A 183 -31.53 12.79 5.74
CA GLU A 183 -32.81 13.52 5.70
C GLU A 183 -33.89 12.75 4.93
N LYS A 184 -33.52 12.16 3.79
CA LYS A 184 -34.42 11.39 2.92
C LYS A 184 -34.53 9.92 3.32
N LEU A 185 -33.79 9.48 4.34
CA LEU A 185 -33.77 8.09 4.78
C LEU A 185 -35.14 7.66 5.33
N THR A 186 -35.78 6.73 4.63
CA THR A 186 -37.03 6.09 5.07
C THR A 186 -36.73 4.82 5.85
N LEU A 187 -37.21 4.75 7.08
CA LEU A 187 -37.08 3.58 7.96
C LEU A 187 -38.46 3.05 8.35
N THR A 188 -38.53 1.79 8.76
CA THR A 188 -39.74 1.26 9.40
C THR A 188 -39.98 1.96 10.74
N GLU A 189 -41.21 1.93 11.26
CA GLU A 189 -41.55 2.56 12.55
C GLU A 189 -40.64 2.05 13.69
N ARG A 190 -40.38 0.75 13.73
CA ARG A 190 -39.51 0.13 14.73
C ARG A 190 -38.07 0.64 14.64
N GLU A 191 -37.50 0.67 13.44
CA GLU A 191 -36.14 1.18 13.22
C GLU A 191 -36.05 2.67 13.56
N GLN A 192 -37.08 3.45 13.20
CA GLN A 192 -37.16 4.87 13.49
C GLN A 192 -37.17 5.14 14.99
N ILE A 193 -37.89 4.34 15.78
CA ILE A 193 -37.89 4.46 17.25
C ILE A 193 -36.50 4.19 17.82
N ILE A 194 -35.82 3.14 17.36
CA ILE A 194 -34.49 2.73 17.85
C ILE A 194 -33.41 3.73 17.44
N ALA A 195 -33.43 4.17 16.18
CA ALA A 195 -32.38 5.00 15.59
C ALA A 195 -32.58 6.50 15.81
N ARG A 196 -33.72 6.94 16.36
CA ARG A 196 -34.11 8.37 16.49
C ARG A 196 -32.97 9.25 17.01
N GLN A 197 -32.40 8.87 18.15
CA GLN A 197 -31.37 9.67 18.81
C GLN A 197 -30.05 9.66 18.02
N ILE A 198 -29.71 8.53 17.41
CA ILE A 198 -28.49 8.37 16.60
C ILE A 198 -28.60 9.20 15.32
N LEU A 199 -29.75 9.15 14.64
CA LEU A 199 -30.00 9.92 13.43
C LEU A 199 -30.03 11.42 13.70
N LYS A 200 -30.55 11.84 14.87
CA LYS A 200 -30.50 13.24 15.30
C LYS A 200 -29.05 13.72 15.43
N GLU A 201 -28.23 12.99 16.17
CA GLU A 201 -26.81 13.32 16.38
C GLU A 201 -26.01 13.37 15.07
N ILE A 202 -26.24 12.39 14.18
CA ILE A 202 -25.57 12.36 12.86
C ILE A 202 -25.92 13.61 12.04
N LYS A 203 -27.21 13.94 11.95
CA LYS A 203 -27.66 15.12 11.18
C LYS A 203 -27.12 16.41 11.79
N GLU A 204 -27.14 16.56 13.10
CA GLU A 204 -26.60 17.75 13.78
C GLU A 204 -25.10 17.94 13.48
N ARG A 205 -24.29 16.87 13.60
CA ARG A 205 -22.85 16.93 13.28
C ARG A 205 -22.57 17.26 11.81
N LEU A 206 -23.31 16.65 10.89
CA LEU A 206 -23.16 16.94 9.46
C LEU A 206 -23.55 18.39 9.15
N SER A 207 -24.63 18.90 9.75
CA SER A 207 -25.05 20.29 9.61
C SER A 207 -24.00 21.26 10.18
N PHE A 208 -23.36 20.95 11.31
CA PHE A 208 -22.27 21.78 11.82
C PHE A 208 -21.09 21.86 10.85
N LEU A 209 -20.67 20.72 10.28
CA LEU A 209 -19.61 20.69 9.28
C LEU A 209 -19.98 21.51 8.02
N LEU A 210 -21.25 21.46 7.60
CA LEU A 210 -21.76 22.28 6.50
C LEU A 210 -21.71 23.78 6.84
N ASN A 211 -22.14 24.17 8.04
CA ASN A 211 -22.14 25.56 8.50
C ASN A 211 -20.75 26.18 8.57
N VAL A 212 -19.70 25.38 8.83
CA VAL A 212 -18.30 25.84 8.80
C VAL A 212 -17.63 25.72 7.42
N GLY A 213 -18.41 25.46 6.35
CA GLY A 213 -17.92 25.43 4.97
C GLY A 213 -16.99 24.25 4.66
N LEU A 214 -17.31 23.07 5.19
CA LEU A 214 -16.60 21.82 4.91
C LEU A 214 -17.47 20.84 4.10
N ASP A 215 -18.51 21.34 3.45
CA ASP A 215 -19.56 20.60 2.74
C ASP A 215 -19.02 19.66 1.62
N TYR A 216 -17.90 20.02 1.00
CA TYR A 216 -17.23 19.25 -0.06
C TYR A 216 -16.38 18.07 0.46
N LEU A 217 -16.08 18.01 1.76
CA LEU A 217 -15.29 16.92 2.33
C LEU A 217 -16.11 15.64 2.45
N THR A 218 -15.42 14.50 2.41
CA THR A 218 -15.99 13.18 2.71
C THR A 218 -15.56 12.74 4.11
N LEU A 219 -16.35 11.88 4.75
CA LEU A 219 -16.05 11.36 6.09
C LEU A 219 -14.87 10.38 6.09
N ASP A 220 -14.54 9.79 4.95
CA ASP A 220 -13.41 8.88 4.77
C ASP A 220 -12.09 9.59 4.44
N ARG A 221 -12.09 10.93 4.25
CA ARG A 221 -10.88 11.70 3.96
C ARG A 221 -9.85 11.55 5.08
N THR A 222 -8.60 11.29 4.70
CA THR A 222 -7.51 11.09 5.67
C THR A 222 -7.18 12.40 6.39
N ALA A 223 -7.23 12.40 7.73
CA ALA A 223 -7.02 13.60 8.56
C ALA A 223 -5.68 14.31 8.28
N ALA A 224 -4.61 13.57 8.00
CA ALA A 224 -3.29 14.13 7.68
C ALA A 224 -3.24 14.90 6.34
N THR A 225 -4.27 14.78 5.50
CA THR A 225 -4.37 15.48 4.21
C THR A 225 -5.21 16.76 4.29
N LEU A 226 -5.73 17.09 5.48
CA LEU A 226 -6.45 18.33 5.70
C LEU A 226 -5.48 19.50 5.84
N SER A 227 -5.83 20.63 5.25
CA SER A 227 -5.18 21.90 5.50
C SER A 227 -5.37 22.33 6.96
N GLY A 228 -4.49 23.21 7.45
CA GLY A 228 -4.60 23.76 8.81
C GLY A 228 -5.95 24.45 9.05
N GLY A 229 -6.47 25.17 8.05
CA GLY A 229 -7.78 25.82 8.13
C GLY A 229 -8.94 24.82 8.18
N GLU A 230 -8.90 23.74 7.40
CA GLU A 230 -9.92 22.67 7.46
C GLU A 230 -9.90 22.00 8.85
N ALA A 231 -8.72 21.60 9.35
CA ALA A 231 -8.59 20.95 10.64
C ALA A 231 -9.09 21.83 11.81
N GLN A 232 -8.82 23.14 11.76
CA GLN A 232 -9.32 24.08 12.75
C GLN A 232 -10.85 24.18 12.71
N ARG A 233 -11.46 24.26 11.52
CA ARG A 233 -12.93 24.34 11.40
C ARG A 233 -13.62 23.06 11.86
N ILE A 234 -13.05 21.88 11.63
CA ILE A 234 -13.56 20.62 12.20
C ILE A 234 -13.57 20.68 13.73
N ARG A 235 -12.48 21.19 14.33
CA ARG A 235 -12.38 21.32 15.79
C ARG A 235 -13.40 22.30 16.37
N LEU A 236 -13.79 23.33 15.63
CA LEU A 236 -14.84 24.27 16.03
C LEU A 236 -16.26 23.71 15.87
N ALA A 237 -16.43 22.71 15.00
CA ALA A 237 -17.69 22.03 14.74
C ALA A 237 -17.97 20.85 15.68
N THR A 238 -17.04 20.53 16.61
CA THR A 238 -17.13 19.40 17.55
C THR A 238 -17.17 19.90 18.99
#